data_AF-A0A3D1NSZ8-F1
#
_entry.id   AF-A0A3D1NSZ8-F1
#
_cell.length_a   1.000
_cell.length_b   1.000
_cell.length_c   1.000
_cell.angle_alpha   90.00
_cell.angle_beta   90.00
_cell.angle_gamma   90.00
#
_symmetry.space_group_name_H-M   'P 1'
#
loop_
_entity.id
_entity.type
_entity.pdbx_description
1 polymer ?
#
loop_
_entity_poly.entity_id
_entity_poly.type
_entity_poly.pdbx_seq_one_letter_code
_entity_poly.pdbx_strand_id
1 'polypeptide(L)'
;MDELFLGGFNDFQLMRRFLFWSLCFCLLFPVGLSSCDGSDSAAVIFGGTTGELTWTLTEDGVLTITGEGPMPDYRDGGTSETPPWYPHVNRISSLTIGEGVTRIGDYAFMLCSFVTEVVIPESVTSMGDWAFWHCQSLKRITFPDRMVRFGEWAFYENESLQSVCIPEGVTTIPSSAFARCHNLTCVIMPGSLQTICGGAFSQCHKLTDVTIPDGVTVIETGAFPSYLDMAVVTCLAVIPPELGKDNFGFPAKILYVPAGSVEVYRKNAVWREAFETIAALP
;
A
#
# COMPACT_ATOMS: atom_id res chain seq x y z
N MET A 1 27.11 51.83 -1.66
CA MET A 1 28.38 51.17 -1.99
C MET A 1 28.46 49.86 -1.23
N ASP A 2 27.75 48.78 -1.50
CA ASP A 2 26.62 48.36 -2.37
C ASP A 2 26.29 46.94 -1.82
N GLU A 3 25.04 46.52 -1.54
CA GLU A 3 24.12 45.80 -2.47
C GLU A 3 24.86 44.79 -3.40
N LEU A 4 24.48 43.52 -3.66
CA LEU A 4 23.23 42.75 -3.52
C LEU A 4 23.45 41.33 -4.14
N PHE A 5 22.57 40.36 -3.79
CA PHE A 5 22.08 39.19 -4.58
C PHE A 5 22.80 37.81 -4.61
N LEU A 6 22.17 36.86 -3.90
CA LEU A 6 21.52 35.61 -4.36
C LEU A 6 22.24 34.61 -5.30
N GLY A 7 22.34 33.38 -4.79
CA GLY A 7 22.25 32.11 -5.53
C GLY A 7 22.16 31.00 -4.50
N GLY A 8 21.00 30.41 -4.20
CA GLY A 8 20.10 29.74 -5.15
C GLY A 8 20.25 28.23 -4.95
N PHE A 9 19.94 27.71 -3.75
CA PHE A 9 19.83 26.27 -3.53
C PHE A 9 18.49 25.82 -4.12
N ASN A 10 18.51 25.49 -5.41
CA ASN A 10 17.38 24.94 -6.14
C ASN A 10 16.99 23.57 -5.58
N ASP A 11 15.84 23.51 -4.93
CA ASP A 11 14.68 22.64 -5.21
C ASP A 11 14.88 21.50 -6.23
N PHE A 12 15.75 20.52 -5.94
CA PHE A 12 16.01 19.36 -6.81
C PHE A 12 16.19 18.01 -6.08
N GLN A 13 16.11 17.98 -4.74
CA GLN A 13 16.30 16.73 -3.96
C GLN A 13 15.00 16.07 -3.50
N LEU A 14 13.86 16.78 -3.51
CA LEU A 14 12.55 16.18 -3.20
C LEU A 14 11.86 15.59 -4.45
N MET A 15 12.10 16.16 -5.64
CA MET A 15 11.57 15.62 -6.92
C MET A 15 12.26 14.34 -7.41
N ARG A 16 13.41 13.93 -6.86
CA ARG A 16 14.08 12.69 -7.27
C ARG A 16 13.43 11.40 -6.75
N ARG A 17 12.42 11.50 -5.87
CA ARG A 17 11.59 10.34 -5.49
C ARG A 17 10.37 10.13 -6.41
N PHE A 18 10.02 11.11 -7.25
CA PHE A 18 8.87 11.03 -8.16
C PHE A 18 9.20 10.53 -9.58
N LEU A 19 10.47 10.40 -9.95
CA LEU A 19 10.89 10.00 -11.30
C LEU A 19 11.40 8.54 -11.41
N PHE A 20 11.36 7.75 -10.34
CA PHE A 20 11.82 6.34 -10.38
C PHE A 20 10.72 5.30 -10.64
N TRP A 21 9.45 5.70 -10.75
CA TRP A 21 8.34 4.76 -10.97
C TRP A 21 7.51 4.97 -12.25
N SER A 22 7.81 5.97 -13.08
CA SER A 22 7.16 6.17 -14.40
C SER A 22 8.03 5.72 -15.58
N LEU A 23 8.66 4.55 -15.46
CA LEU A 23 9.32 3.84 -16.56
C LEU A 23 8.97 2.34 -16.52
N CYS A 24 7.67 2.03 -16.45
CA CYS A 24 7.17 0.79 -17.03
C CYS A 24 7.05 1.01 -18.54
N PHE A 25 8.20 1.09 -19.22
CA PHE A 25 8.22 1.22 -20.68
C PHE A 25 7.98 -0.17 -21.27
N CYS A 26 6.80 -0.36 -21.85
CA CYS A 26 6.59 -1.34 -22.90
C CYS A 26 7.73 -1.22 -23.92
N LEU A 27 8.59 -2.24 -24.00
CA LEU A 27 9.40 -2.47 -25.18
C LEU A 27 9.06 -3.86 -25.74
N LEU A 28 8.35 -3.77 -26.85
CA LEU A 28 8.19 -4.79 -27.88
C LEU A 28 9.50 -5.54 -28.13
N PHE A 29 9.35 -6.84 -28.35
CA PHE A 29 10.31 -7.79 -28.92
C PHE A 29 11.21 -7.19 -30.01
N PRO A 30 12.41 -7.74 -30.15
CA PRO A 30 12.77 -8.32 -31.44
C PRO A 30 12.97 -9.83 -31.32
N VAL A 31 12.36 -10.52 -32.28
CA VAL A 31 12.46 -11.95 -32.56
C VAL A 31 13.92 -12.36 -32.70
N GLY A 32 14.39 -13.23 -31.80
CA GLY A 32 15.55 -14.07 -32.01
C GLY A 32 15.08 -15.51 -32.01
N LEU A 33 15.00 -16.13 -33.19
CA LEU A 33 14.78 -17.57 -33.31
C LEU A 33 15.93 -18.30 -32.60
N SER A 34 15.61 -18.90 -31.47
CA SER A 34 16.27 -20.10 -30.98
C SER A 34 15.18 -21.06 -30.57
N SER A 35 14.98 -22.08 -31.40
CA SER A 35 14.05 -23.17 -31.19
C SER A 35 14.37 -23.92 -29.90
N CYS A 36 13.53 -23.75 -28.89
CA CYS A 36 13.26 -24.76 -27.88
C CYS A 36 11.74 -24.89 -27.75
N ASP A 37 11.16 -25.75 -28.61
CA ASP A 37 9.86 -26.34 -28.34
C ASP A 37 9.96 -27.13 -27.03
N GLY A 38 9.11 -26.77 -26.07
CA GLY A 38 9.06 -27.38 -24.75
C GLY A 38 8.94 -26.35 -23.61
N SER A 39 8.04 -25.38 -23.72
CA SER A 39 7.53 -24.74 -22.51
C SER A 39 6.63 -25.75 -21.82
N ASP A 40 7.20 -26.63 -20.99
CA ASP A 40 6.42 -27.43 -20.05
C ASP A 40 5.77 -26.45 -19.07
N SER A 41 4.60 -25.93 -19.45
CA SER A 41 3.69 -25.28 -18.52
C SER A 41 3.37 -26.33 -17.45
N ALA A 42 3.72 -26.04 -16.20
CA ALA A 42 3.47 -26.96 -15.09
C ALA A 42 2.03 -27.46 -15.09
N ALA A 43 1.84 -28.75 -14.80
CA ALA A 43 0.53 -29.38 -14.89
C ALA A 43 -0.45 -28.74 -13.90
N VAL A 44 -1.70 -28.53 -14.34
CA VAL A 44 -2.79 -28.09 -13.44
C VAL A 44 -3.21 -29.26 -12.55
N ILE A 45 -3.12 -29.08 -11.24
CA ILE A 45 -3.49 -30.09 -10.23
C ILE A 45 -4.82 -29.82 -9.56
N PHE A 46 -5.26 -28.58 -9.58
CA PHE A 46 -6.53 -28.17 -8.99
C PHE A 46 -7.11 -27.04 -9.82
N GLY A 47 -8.43 -26.98 -9.93
CA GLY A 47 -9.08 -25.95 -10.72
C GLY A 47 -10.58 -26.00 -10.54
N GLY A 48 -11.25 -24.91 -10.93
CA GLY A 48 -12.68 -24.80 -10.83
C GLY A 48 -13.16 -23.43 -11.29
N THR A 49 -14.45 -23.19 -11.06
CA THR A 49 -15.08 -21.91 -11.35
C THR A 49 -15.69 -21.32 -10.09
N THR A 50 -15.80 -20.00 -10.05
CA THR A 50 -16.50 -19.24 -9.02
C THR A 50 -17.17 -18.05 -9.68
N GLY A 51 -18.50 -18.13 -9.83
CA GLY A 51 -19.23 -17.24 -10.74
C GLY A 51 -18.71 -17.35 -12.18
N GLU A 52 -18.41 -16.21 -12.80
CA GLU A 52 -17.87 -16.09 -14.16
C GLU A 52 -16.33 -16.23 -14.21
N LEU A 53 -15.69 -16.46 -13.06
CA LEU A 53 -14.24 -16.62 -12.97
C LEU A 53 -13.86 -18.10 -12.99
N THR A 54 -12.75 -18.40 -13.66
CA THR A 54 -12.08 -19.70 -13.65
C THR A 54 -10.76 -19.56 -12.92
N TRP A 55 -10.43 -20.52 -12.06
CA TRP A 55 -9.14 -20.55 -11.39
C TRP A 55 -8.47 -21.91 -11.56
N THR A 56 -7.14 -21.90 -11.58
CA THR A 56 -6.29 -23.09 -11.68
C THR A 56 -5.09 -22.95 -10.74
N LEU A 57 -4.65 -24.07 -10.20
CA LEU A 57 -3.41 -24.20 -9.43
C LEU A 57 -2.53 -25.24 -10.10
N THR A 58 -1.30 -24.87 -10.40
CA THR A 58 -0.30 -25.74 -11.03
C THR A 58 0.60 -26.42 -9.99
N GLU A 59 1.32 -27.47 -10.41
CA GLU A 59 2.23 -28.23 -9.54
C GLU A 59 3.35 -27.40 -8.90
N ASP A 60 3.82 -26.37 -9.61
CA ASP A 60 4.85 -25.42 -9.17
C ASP A 60 4.30 -24.27 -8.30
N GLY A 61 3.00 -24.27 -8.00
CA GLY A 61 2.38 -23.36 -7.04
C GLY A 61 1.89 -22.03 -7.62
N VAL A 62 1.63 -21.97 -8.93
CA VAL A 62 1.02 -20.79 -9.56
C VAL A 62 -0.50 -20.89 -9.46
N LEU A 63 -1.11 -20.00 -8.67
CA LEU A 63 -2.55 -19.79 -8.69
C LEU A 63 -2.89 -18.77 -9.78
N THR A 64 -3.69 -19.17 -10.76
CA THR A 64 -4.17 -18.31 -11.84
C THR A 64 -5.67 -18.13 -11.73
N ILE A 65 -6.17 -16.88 -11.79
CA ILE A 65 -7.59 -16.54 -11.83
C ILE A 65 -7.86 -15.75 -13.10
N THR A 66 -8.79 -16.20 -13.91
CA THR A 66 -9.17 -15.61 -15.21
C THR A 66 -10.69 -15.57 -15.35
N GLY A 67 -11.20 -14.98 -16.43
CA GLY A 67 -12.63 -14.72 -16.61
C GLY A 67 -12.94 -13.24 -16.45
N GLU A 68 -14.23 -12.89 -16.55
CA GLU A 68 -14.69 -11.51 -16.52
C GLU A 68 -15.54 -11.23 -15.29
N GLY A 69 -15.32 -10.07 -14.67
CA GLY A 69 -16.14 -9.58 -13.57
C GLY A 69 -15.49 -9.69 -12.19
N PRO A 70 -16.26 -9.46 -11.12
CA PRO A 70 -15.70 -9.35 -9.79
C PRO A 70 -15.47 -10.72 -9.14
N MET A 71 -14.40 -10.84 -8.34
CA MET A 71 -14.30 -11.94 -7.39
C MET A 71 -15.43 -11.82 -6.34
N PRO A 72 -16.04 -12.95 -5.93
CA PRO A 72 -16.95 -12.99 -4.79
C PRO A 72 -16.27 -12.58 -3.49
N ASP A 73 -17.06 -12.11 -2.54
CA ASP A 73 -16.60 -11.89 -1.16
C ASP A 73 -16.68 -13.21 -0.41
N TYR A 74 -15.57 -13.59 0.23
CA TYR A 74 -15.45 -14.82 0.99
C TYR A 74 -15.53 -14.56 2.50
N ARG A 75 -15.49 -15.61 3.31
CA ARG A 75 -15.42 -15.52 4.77
C ARG A 75 -14.34 -16.42 5.34
N ASP A 76 -13.75 -15.98 6.44
CA ASP A 76 -12.89 -16.83 7.29
C ASP A 76 -13.74 -17.92 7.99
N GLY A 77 -13.14 -19.09 8.25
CA GLY A 77 -13.73 -20.10 9.14
C GLY A 77 -13.97 -21.50 8.57
N GLY A 78 -13.33 -21.89 7.46
CA GLY A 78 -13.41 -23.27 6.94
C GLY A 78 -14.82 -23.72 6.54
N THR A 79 -15.71 -22.75 6.28
CA THR A 79 -17.04 -22.99 5.75
C THR A 79 -16.98 -23.10 4.22
N SER A 80 -18.11 -23.43 3.60
CA SER A 80 -18.29 -23.39 2.14
C SER A 80 -18.13 -21.99 1.54
N GLU A 81 -17.92 -20.94 2.35
CA GLU A 81 -17.76 -19.55 1.94
C GLU A 81 -16.28 -19.11 1.91
N THR A 82 -15.33 -20.02 2.15
CA THR A 82 -13.89 -19.76 1.96
C THR A 82 -13.50 -19.74 0.47
N PRO A 83 -12.41 -19.07 0.07
CA PRO A 83 -11.98 -19.11 -1.32
C PRO A 83 -11.64 -20.55 -1.74
N PRO A 84 -11.96 -20.99 -2.97
CA PRO A 84 -11.78 -22.39 -3.39
C PRO A 84 -10.34 -22.91 -3.25
N TRP A 85 -9.36 -22.01 -3.35
CA TRP A 85 -7.94 -22.33 -3.20
C TRP A 85 -7.44 -22.28 -1.74
N TYR A 86 -8.29 -21.95 -0.77
CA TYR A 86 -7.96 -21.88 0.65
C TYR A 86 -7.23 -23.14 1.19
N PRO A 87 -7.66 -24.39 0.86
CA PRO A 87 -6.96 -25.59 1.32
C PRO A 87 -5.52 -25.73 0.79
N HIS A 88 -5.14 -24.93 -0.21
CA HIS A 88 -3.86 -24.98 -0.89
C HIS A 88 -2.99 -23.75 -0.69
N VAL A 89 -3.35 -22.82 0.20
CA VAL A 89 -2.59 -21.57 0.44
C VAL A 89 -1.12 -21.79 0.78
N ASN A 90 -0.80 -22.91 1.43
CA ASN A 90 0.59 -23.31 1.74
C ASN A 90 1.40 -23.80 0.52
N ARG A 91 0.80 -23.87 -0.67
CA ARG A 91 1.45 -24.27 -1.93
C ARG A 91 1.51 -23.12 -2.94
N ILE A 92 0.81 -22.02 -2.69
CA ILE A 92 0.72 -20.89 -3.62
C ILE A 92 1.96 -20.02 -3.45
N SER A 93 2.87 -20.09 -4.42
CA SER A 93 4.12 -19.33 -4.48
C SER A 93 4.02 -18.13 -5.42
N SER A 94 3.09 -18.17 -6.37
CA SER A 94 2.86 -17.12 -7.37
C SER A 94 1.36 -16.93 -7.62
N LEU A 95 0.96 -15.69 -7.88
CA LEU A 95 -0.42 -15.31 -8.13
C LEU A 95 -0.52 -14.58 -9.47
N THR A 96 -1.39 -15.08 -10.34
CA THR A 96 -1.74 -14.44 -11.62
C THR A 96 -3.23 -14.11 -11.62
N ILE A 97 -3.56 -12.82 -11.63
CA ILE A 97 -4.94 -12.33 -11.74
C ILE A 97 -5.12 -11.81 -13.18
N GLY A 98 -6.14 -12.27 -13.88
CA GLY A 98 -6.40 -11.88 -15.27
C GLY A 98 -7.03 -10.51 -15.41
N GLU A 99 -6.79 -9.85 -16.54
CA GLU A 99 -7.29 -8.51 -16.91
C GLU A 99 -8.82 -8.41 -17.05
N GLY A 100 -9.56 -9.51 -16.96
CA GLY A 100 -11.02 -9.48 -16.90
C GLY A 100 -11.56 -9.30 -15.48
N VAL A 101 -10.73 -9.50 -14.44
CA VAL A 101 -11.14 -9.39 -13.05
C VAL A 101 -11.31 -7.91 -12.67
N THR A 102 -12.49 -7.52 -12.21
CA THR A 102 -12.80 -6.10 -11.95
C THR A 102 -12.72 -5.70 -10.47
N ARG A 103 -12.73 -6.68 -9.57
CA ARG A 103 -12.65 -6.51 -8.11
C ARG A 103 -12.04 -7.75 -7.48
N ILE A 104 -11.26 -7.55 -6.42
CA ILE A 104 -10.83 -8.62 -5.51
C ILE A 104 -11.75 -8.59 -4.30
N GLY A 105 -12.37 -9.71 -3.97
CA GLY A 105 -13.34 -9.79 -2.88
C GLY A 105 -12.70 -9.99 -1.50
N ASP A 106 -13.53 -9.94 -0.47
CA ASP A 106 -13.09 -10.14 0.90
C ASP A 106 -12.39 -11.50 1.08
N TYR A 107 -11.32 -11.54 1.87
CA TYR A 107 -10.53 -12.74 2.19
C TYR A 107 -9.94 -13.51 0.98
N ALA A 108 -10.02 -12.98 -0.24
CA ALA A 108 -9.73 -13.73 -1.46
C ALA A 108 -8.35 -14.43 -1.45
N PHE A 109 -7.30 -13.78 -0.97
CA PHE A 109 -5.94 -14.31 -0.92
C PHE A 109 -5.40 -14.40 0.51
N MET A 110 -6.27 -14.51 1.51
CA MET A 110 -5.84 -14.69 2.91
C MET A 110 -4.89 -15.89 3.05
N LEU A 111 -3.88 -15.76 3.91
CA LEU A 111 -2.92 -16.81 4.25
C LEU A 111 -2.08 -17.35 3.07
N CYS A 112 -2.00 -16.65 1.93
CA CYS A 112 -1.08 -17.00 0.84
C CYS A 112 0.39 -16.68 1.22
N SER A 113 0.91 -17.37 2.25
CA SER A 113 2.13 -17.01 2.97
C SER A 113 3.41 -17.13 2.16
N PHE A 114 3.39 -17.79 1.00
CA PHE A 114 4.57 -17.98 0.14
C PHE A 114 4.61 -17.05 -1.08
N VAL A 115 3.54 -16.30 -1.34
CA VAL A 115 3.52 -15.30 -2.42
C VAL A 115 4.47 -14.17 -2.05
N THR A 116 5.41 -13.85 -2.94
CA THR A 116 6.42 -12.81 -2.69
C THR A 116 6.13 -11.49 -3.36
N GLU A 117 5.42 -11.52 -4.49
CA GLU A 117 5.09 -10.36 -5.31
C GLU A 117 3.69 -10.53 -5.90
N VAL A 118 2.93 -9.44 -5.92
CA VAL A 118 1.58 -9.41 -6.51
C VAL A 118 1.48 -8.22 -7.43
N VAL A 119 1.01 -8.45 -8.65
CA VAL A 119 0.63 -7.40 -9.59
C VAL A 119 -0.89 -7.44 -9.72
N ILE A 120 -1.55 -6.37 -9.31
CA ILE A 120 -3.00 -6.22 -9.42
C ILE A 120 -3.31 -5.62 -10.81
N PRO A 121 -4.13 -6.28 -11.65
CA PRO A 121 -4.41 -5.83 -13.02
C PRO A 121 -5.10 -4.48 -13.12
N GLU A 122 -4.94 -3.81 -14.27
CA GLU A 122 -5.53 -2.47 -14.55
C GLU A 122 -7.06 -2.45 -14.54
N SER A 123 -7.68 -3.61 -14.77
CA SER A 123 -9.12 -3.80 -14.68
C SER A 123 -9.69 -3.73 -13.25
N VAL A 124 -8.86 -3.96 -12.23
CA VAL A 124 -9.29 -4.01 -10.84
C VAL A 124 -9.47 -2.61 -10.29
N THR A 125 -10.70 -2.29 -9.88
CA THR A 125 -11.05 -0.95 -9.36
C THR A 125 -11.15 -0.90 -7.83
N SER A 126 -11.33 -2.06 -7.19
CA SER A 126 -11.47 -2.17 -5.74
C SER A 126 -11.00 -3.52 -5.19
N MET A 127 -10.64 -3.54 -3.91
CA MET A 127 -10.27 -4.72 -3.14
C MET A 127 -11.06 -4.79 -1.82
N GLY A 128 -11.48 -5.98 -1.43
CA GLY A 128 -12.26 -6.24 -0.21
C GLY A 128 -11.43 -6.28 1.08
N ASP A 129 -12.13 -6.50 2.18
CA ASP A 129 -11.57 -6.60 3.52
C ASP A 129 -10.73 -7.89 3.64
N TRP A 130 -9.63 -7.83 4.39
CA TRP A 130 -8.73 -8.99 4.63
C TRP A 130 -8.19 -9.67 3.36
N ALA A 131 -8.28 -9.04 2.18
CA ALA A 131 -8.01 -9.68 0.89
C ALA A 131 -6.61 -10.32 0.79
N PHE A 132 -5.59 -9.71 1.38
CA PHE A 132 -4.22 -10.23 1.47
C PHE A 132 -3.77 -10.39 2.92
N TRP A 133 -4.68 -10.70 3.84
CA TRP A 133 -4.35 -10.92 5.24
C TRP A 133 -3.28 -12.01 5.39
N HIS A 134 -2.21 -11.68 6.13
CA HIS A 134 -1.18 -12.62 6.57
C HIS A 134 -0.51 -13.37 5.41
N CYS A 135 -0.25 -12.68 4.29
CA CYS A 135 0.65 -13.15 3.24
C CYS A 135 2.10 -12.88 3.63
N GLN A 136 2.63 -13.66 4.58
CA GLN A 136 3.86 -13.37 5.32
C GLN A 136 5.12 -13.13 4.45
N SER A 137 5.20 -13.70 3.24
CA SER A 137 6.32 -13.51 2.32
C SER A 137 6.14 -12.36 1.32
N LEU A 138 4.99 -11.68 1.31
CA LEU A 138 4.69 -10.62 0.35
C LEU A 138 5.62 -9.42 0.60
N LYS A 139 6.54 -9.17 -0.33
CA LYS A 139 7.51 -8.08 -0.26
C LYS A 139 7.07 -6.84 -1.03
N ARG A 140 6.37 -7.06 -2.15
CA ARG A 140 5.93 -6.01 -3.07
C ARG A 140 4.53 -6.30 -3.58
N ILE A 141 3.72 -5.25 -3.61
CA ILE A 141 2.46 -5.23 -4.32
C ILE A 141 2.44 -4.03 -5.26
N THR A 142 1.98 -4.26 -6.49
CA THR A 142 1.74 -3.22 -7.48
C THR A 142 0.24 -3.05 -7.66
N PHE A 143 -0.25 -1.85 -7.41
CA PHE A 143 -1.64 -1.49 -7.63
C PHE A 143 -1.82 -0.85 -9.01
N PRO A 144 -3.01 -0.98 -9.62
CA PRO A 144 -3.31 -0.30 -10.87
C PRO A 144 -3.64 1.17 -10.60
N ASP A 145 -3.44 2.01 -11.62
CA ASP A 145 -3.72 3.46 -11.54
C ASP A 145 -5.20 3.75 -11.29
N ARG A 146 -6.09 2.81 -11.66
CA ARG A 146 -7.54 2.95 -11.54
C ARG A 146 -8.11 2.47 -10.21
N MET A 147 -7.30 1.93 -9.31
CA MET A 147 -7.80 1.48 -8.02
C MET A 147 -8.22 2.67 -7.15
N VAL A 148 -9.48 2.67 -6.73
CA VAL A 148 -10.06 3.79 -5.95
C VAL A 148 -10.23 3.46 -4.46
N ARG A 149 -10.24 2.17 -4.10
CA ARG A 149 -10.43 1.73 -2.71
C ARG A 149 -9.88 0.33 -2.47
N PHE A 150 -9.45 0.08 -1.24
CA PHE A 150 -9.22 -1.26 -0.68
C PHE A 150 -9.92 -1.36 0.67
N GLY A 151 -10.10 -2.59 1.17
CA GLY A 151 -10.86 -2.86 2.39
C GLY A 151 -10.05 -2.71 3.68
N GLU A 152 -10.76 -2.80 4.80
CA GLU A 152 -10.16 -2.85 6.13
C GLU A 152 -9.32 -4.13 6.30
N TRP A 153 -8.20 -4.02 7.01
CA TRP A 153 -7.24 -5.12 7.19
C TRP A 153 -6.71 -5.78 5.91
N ALA A 154 -6.86 -5.15 4.73
CA ALA A 154 -6.52 -5.76 3.44
C ALA A 154 -5.08 -6.32 3.38
N PHE A 155 -4.12 -5.66 4.02
CA PHE A 155 -2.72 -6.09 4.15
C PHE A 155 -2.28 -6.31 5.60
N TYR A 156 -3.22 -6.63 6.49
CA TYR A 156 -2.90 -6.92 7.88
C TYR A 156 -1.89 -8.08 8.00
N GLU A 157 -0.90 -7.95 8.88
CA GLU A 157 0.13 -8.97 9.15
C GLU A 157 0.97 -9.41 7.92
N ASN A 158 1.18 -8.51 6.95
CA ASN A 158 2.16 -8.72 5.88
C ASN A 158 3.57 -8.39 6.35
N GLU A 159 4.17 -9.29 7.14
CA GLU A 159 5.43 -9.04 7.83
C GLU A 159 6.60 -8.72 6.89
N SER A 160 6.64 -9.27 5.67
CA SER A 160 7.72 -9.03 4.71
C SER A 160 7.53 -7.78 3.84
N LEU A 161 6.39 -7.10 3.90
CA LEU A 161 6.09 -5.96 3.02
C LEU A 161 7.05 -4.81 3.34
N GLN A 162 7.82 -4.36 2.36
CA GLN A 162 8.89 -3.37 2.58
C GLN A 162 8.50 -1.96 2.18
N SER A 163 7.72 -1.84 1.10
CA SER A 163 7.27 -0.57 0.57
C SER A 163 5.91 -0.71 -0.11
N VAL A 164 5.13 0.36 -0.08
CA VAL A 164 3.85 0.43 -0.79
C VAL A 164 3.67 1.77 -1.50
N CYS A 165 3.22 1.71 -2.76
CA CYS A 165 2.65 2.86 -3.49
C CYS A 165 1.14 2.79 -3.37
N ILE A 166 0.51 3.78 -2.74
CA ILE A 166 -0.95 3.85 -2.75
C ILE A 166 -1.34 4.65 -4.02
N PRO A 167 -2.21 4.10 -4.90
CA PRO A 167 -2.49 4.70 -6.19
C PRO A 167 -3.25 6.02 -6.07
N GLU A 168 -3.05 6.90 -7.05
CA GLU A 168 -3.83 8.13 -7.17
C GLU A 168 -5.33 7.82 -7.32
N GLY A 169 -6.17 8.67 -6.75
CA GLY A 169 -7.62 8.45 -6.68
C GLY A 169 -8.09 7.75 -5.41
N VAL A 170 -7.19 7.09 -4.65
CA VAL A 170 -7.52 6.61 -3.30
C VAL A 170 -7.66 7.80 -2.36
N THR A 171 -8.84 7.91 -1.73
CA THR A 171 -9.16 9.00 -0.79
C THR A 171 -9.02 8.59 0.67
N THR A 172 -8.98 7.28 0.96
CA THR A 172 -8.97 6.75 2.33
C THR A 172 -8.03 5.56 2.44
N ILE A 173 -7.15 5.58 3.44
CA ILE A 173 -6.44 4.38 3.91
C ILE A 173 -7.30 3.76 5.02
N PRO A 174 -7.91 2.59 4.80
CA PRO A 174 -8.85 1.98 5.74
C PRO A 174 -8.23 1.54 7.06
N SER A 175 -9.10 1.24 8.01
CA SER A 175 -8.74 0.79 9.35
C SER A 175 -7.79 -0.40 9.29
N SER A 176 -6.67 -0.30 10.01
CA SER A 176 -5.65 -1.36 10.12
C SER A 176 -5.14 -1.96 8.80
N ALA A 177 -5.30 -1.27 7.67
CA ALA A 177 -5.02 -1.85 6.35
C ALA A 177 -3.59 -2.39 6.22
N PHE A 178 -2.59 -1.73 6.82
CA PHE A 178 -1.20 -2.16 6.83
C PHE A 178 -0.69 -2.46 8.25
N ALA A 179 -1.58 -2.70 9.21
CA ALA A 179 -1.13 -3.01 10.56
C ALA A 179 -0.32 -4.30 10.59
N ARG A 180 0.74 -4.31 11.41
CA ARG A 180 1.72 -5.39 11.59
C ARG A 180 2.54 -5.72 10.35
N CYS A 181 2.67 -4.79 9.41
CA CYS A 181 3.70 -4.85 8.39
C CYS A 181 5.07 -4.47 9.00
N HIS A 182 5.66 -5.37 9.79
CA HIS A 182 6.86 -5.09 10.61
C HIS A 182 8.06 -4.59 9.80
N ASN A 183 8.19 -4.98 8.53
CA ASN A 183 9.28 -4.55 7.65
C ASN A 183 8.95 -3.35 6.76
N LEU A 184 7.76 -2.74 6.90
CA LEU A 184 7.36 -1.60 6.09
C LEU A 184 8.21 -0.39 6.45
N THR A 185 8.95 0.13 5.47
CA THR A 185 9.88 1.26 5.63
C THR A 185 9.45 2.49 4.83
N CYS A 186 8.63 2.30 3.79
CA CYS A 186 8.26 3.37 2.88
C CYS A 186 6.80 3.22 2.46
N VAL A 187 6.03 4.28 2.65
CA VAL A 187 4.65 4.41 2.17
C VAL A 187 4.61 5.67 1.33
N ILE A 188 4.26 5.53 0.06
CA ILE A 188 3.98 6.65 -0.82
C ILE A 188 2.46 6.82 -0.83
N MET A 189 1.99 7.93 -0.27
CA MET A 189 0.58 8.29 -0.20
C MET A 189 0.23 9.25 -1.35
N PRO A 190 -0.93 9.09 -2.01
CA PRO A 190 -1.29 9.90 -3.16
C PRO A 190 -1.74 11.30 -2.75
N GLY A 191 -1.67 12.26 -3.67
CA GLY A 191 -2.18 13.62 -3.45
C GLY A 191 -3.70 13.66 -3.22
N SER A 192 -4.43 12.67 -3.74
CA SER A 192 -5.88 12.53 -3.53
C SER A 192 -6.30 12.13 -2.12
N LEU A 193 -5.35 11.73 -1.25
CA LEU A 193 -5.66 11.17 0.05
C LEU A 193 -6.29 12.20 0.99
N GLN A 194 -7.43 11.85 1.61
CA GLN A 194 -8.18 12.70 2.55
C GLN A 194 -8.14 12.16 3.98
N THR A 195 -8.22 10.84 4.15
CA THR A 195 -8.38 10.21 5.48
C THR A 195 -7.42 9.04 5.68
N ILE A 196 -6.80 8.99 6.86
CA ILE A 196 -6.01 7.85 7.34
C ILE A 196 -6.73 7.28 8.56
N CYS A 197 -7.34 6.11 8.41
CA CYS A 197 -8.17 5.51 9.45
C CYS A 197 -7.38 4.88 10.59
N GLY A 198 -8.10 4.55 11.66
CA GLY A 198 -7.53 4.06 12.91
C GLY A 198 -6.67 2.82 12.72
N GLY A 199 -5.48 2.82 13.31
CA GLY A 199 -4.58 1.67 13.26
C GLY A 199 -3.94 1.39 11.90
N ALA A 200 -4.17 2.21 10.85
CA ALA A 200 -3.73 1.94 9.48
C ALA A 200 -2.28 1.41 9.36
N PHE A 201 -1.35 1.98 10.12
CA PHE A 201 0.07 1.58 10.17
C PHE A 201 0.51 1.11 11.56
N SER A 202 -0.40 0.53 12.33
CA SER A 202 -0.08 0.01 13.66
C SER A 202 0.99 -1.09 13.58
N GLN A 203 1.94 -1.09 14.51
CA GLN A 203 3.05 -2.04 14.59
C GLN A 203 3.95 -2.07 13.34
N CYS A 204 3.95 -1.03 12.50
CA CYS A 204 4.95 -0.86 11.43
C CYS A 204 6.29 -0.36 11.99
N HIS A 205 6.99 -1.20 12.76
CA HIS A 205 8.16 -0.80 13.56
C HIS A 205 9.32 -0.16 12.78
N LYS A 206 9.40 -0.40 11.46
CA LYS A 206 10.43 0.19 10.59
C LYS A 206 9.96 1.42 9.82
N LEU A 207 8.70 1.84 9.97
CA LEU A 207 8.17 3.05 9.35
C LEU A 207 8.51 4.24 10.24
N THR A 208 9.75 4.74 10.12
CA THR A 208 10.30 5.82 10.95
C THR A 208 10.06 7.22 10.37
N ASP A 209 9.78 7.30 9.07
CA ASP A 209 9.61 8.54 8.33
C ASP A 209 8.32 8.46 7.52
N VAL A 210 7.49 9.50 7.64
CA VAL A 210 6.22 9.58 6.91
C VAL A 210 6.01 10.97 6.36
N THR A 211 5.50 11.01 5.12
CA THR A 211 5.02 12.24 4.48
C THR A 211 3.51 12.15 4.35
N ILE A 212 2.80 13.02 5.06
CA ILE A 212 1.36 13.19 4.98
C ILE A 212 1.07 14.17 3.83
N PRO A 213 0.32 13.78 2.78
CA PRO A 213 -0.04 14.65 1.66
C PRO A 213 -0.83 15.89 2.07
N ASP A 214 -0.90 16.88 1.18
CA ASP A 214 -1.55 18.18 1.43
C ASP A 214 -3.07 18.09 1.51
N GLY A 215 -3.68 17.12 0.82
CA GLY A 215 -5.10 16.84 0.83
C GLY A 215 -5.65 16.18 2.10
N VAL A 216 -4.79 15.67 3.00
CA VAL A 216 -5.25 14.95 4.19
C VAL A 216 -5.92 15.90 5.16
N THR A 217 -7.16 15.59 5.56
CA THR A 217 -7.94 16.36 6.52
C THR A 217 -8.16 15.63 7.85
N VAL A 218 -8.04 14.31 7.87
CA VAL A 218 -8.27 13.48 9.07
C VAL A 218 -7.22 12.38 9.21
N ILE A 219 -6.62 12.27 10.39
CA ILE A 219 -5.77 11.17 10.84
C ILE A 219 -6.40 10.60 12.11
N GLU A 220 -6.99 9.42 12.02
CA GLU A 220 -7.73 8.81 13.13
C GLU A 220 -6.81 8.23 14.21
N THR A 221 -7.41 7.75 15.31
CA THR A 221 -6.69 7.27 16.49
C THR A 221 -5.73 6.13 16.16
N GLY A 222 -4.46 6.31 16.52
CA GLY A 222 -3.42 5.30 16.33
C GLY A 222 -3.17 4.91 14.88
N ALA A 223 -3.48 5.76 13.90
CA ALA A 223 -3.08 5.54 12.51
C ALA A 223 -1.56 5.33 12.39
N PHE A 224 -0.78 6.12 13.14
CA PHE A 224 0.67 5.99 13.32
C PHE A 224 1.00 5.90 14.81
N PRO A 225 0.92 4.70 15.43
CA PRO A 225 0.91 4.59 16.89
C PRO A 225 2.12 5.17 17.61
N SER A 226 1.87 5.58 18.86
CA SER A 226 2.80 6.32 19.69
C SER A 226 4.07 5.59 20.13
N TYR A 227 4.14 4.27 19.95
CA TYR A 227 5.34 3.47 20.23
C TYR A 227 6.29 3.35 19.04
N LEU A 228 5.93 3.91 17.87
CA LEU A 228 6.85 4.00 16.74
C LEU A 228 7.91 5.07 17.03
N ASP A 229 9.18 4.71 16.87
CA ASP A 229 10.31 5.63 17.04
C ASP A 229 10.45 6.53 15.79
N MET A 230 9.42 7.34 15.54
CA MET A 230 9.38 8.27 14.41
C MET A 230 10.31 9.44 14.68
N ALA A 231 11.37 9.55 13.89
CA ALA A 231 12.33 10.64 14.03
C ALA A 231 11.80 11.94 13.41
N VAL A 232 11.16 11.84 12.24
CA VAL A 232 10.71 12.98 11.45
C VAL A 232 9.36 12.68 10.81
N VAL A 233 8.44 13.62 10.96
CA VAL A 233 7.17 13.62 10.24
C VAL A 233 7.14 14.84 9.33
N THR A 234 6.74 14.65 8.09
CA THR A 234 6.43 15.75 7.17
C THR A 234 4.93 15.78 6.95
N CYS A 235 4.30 16.94 7.12
CA CYS A 235 2.89 17.13 6.80
C CYS A 235 2.77 18.29 5.81
N LEU A 236 2.31 18.00 4.59
CA LEU A 236 2.19 18.99 3.52
C LEU A 236 0.88 19.80 3.59
N ALA A 237 -0.05 19.41 4.46
CA ALA A 237 -1.32 20.09 4.62
C ALA A 237 -1.11 21.53 5.14
N VAL A 238 -1.77 22.49 4.48
CA VAL A 238 -1.63 23.90 4.87
C VAL A 238 -2.40 24.19 6.17
N ILE A 239 -3.51 23.48 6.38
CA ILE A 239 -4.33 23.51 7.59
C ILE A 239 -4.06 22.21 8.35
N PRO A 240 -3.78 22.25 9.67
CA PRO A 240 -3.56 21.04 10.46
C PRO A 240 -4.75 20.08 10.34
N PRO A 241 -4.53 18.82 9.90
CA PRO A 241 -5.58 17.81 9.88
C PRO A 241 -6.17 17.57 11.29
N GLU A 242 -7.40 17.08 11.37
CA GLU A 242 -7.89 16.49 12.60
C GLU A 242 -6.97 15.33 13.00
N LEU A 243 -6.47 15.35 14.24
CA LEU A 243 -5.52 14.36 14.73
C LEU A 243 -6.12 13.61 15.91
N GLY A 244 -6.41 12.32 15.69
CA GLY A 244 -6.85 11.37 16.70
C GLY A 244 -5.76 11.08 17.72
N LYS A 245 -6.15 10.44 18.82
CA LYS A 245 -5.24 10.10 19.92
C LYS A 245 -4.17 9.08 19.48
N ASP A 246 -3.13 8.95 20.30
CA ASP A 246 -2.09 7.91 20.17
C ASP A 246 -1.35 7.89 18.82
N ASN A 247 -1.25 9.04 18.15
CA ASN A 247 -0.45 9.21 16.94
C ASN A 247 0.92 9.83 17.22
N PHE A 248 1.92 9.50 16.39
CA PHE A 248 3.26 10.11 16.30
C PHE A 248 4.15 10.06 17.54
N GLY A 249 3.71 9.43 18.63
CA GLY A 249 4.60 9.07 19.73
C GLY A 249 5.08 10.20 20.60
N PHE A 250 5.65 9.81 21.74
CA PHE A 250 6.16 10.74 22.73
C PHE A 250 7.68 10.62 22.88
N PRO A 251 8.43 11.62 22.41
CA PRO A 251 8.05 12.54 21.33
C PRO A 251 8.71 12.18 20.00
N ALA A 252 7.91 12.21 18.91
CA ALA A 252 8.50 12.45 17.60
C ALA A 252 9.21 13.81 17.61
N LYS A 253 10.44 13.82 17.12
CA LYS A 253 11.37 14.93 17.38
C LYS A 253 11.01 16.17 16.56
N ILE A 254 10.68 15.99 15.29
CA ILE A 254 10.50 17.11 14.37
C ILE A 254 9.32 16.86 13.43
N LEU A 255 8.41 17.83 13.40
CA LEU A 255 7.40 18.00 12.37
C LEU A 255 7.84 19.11 11.39
N TYR A 256 7.92 18.77 10.10
CA TYR A 256 8.07 19.73 9.01
C TYR A 256 6.73 20.01 8.34
N VAL A 257 6.41 21.30 8.17
CA VAL A 257 5.18 21.79 7.52
C VAL A 257 5.48 22.91 6.52
N PRO A 258 4.56 23.26 5.60
CA PRO A 258 4.74 24.43 4.72
C PRO A 258 5.08 25.69 5.52
N ALA A 259 5.97 26.53 4.99
CA ALA A 259 6.47 27.71 5.71
C ALA A 259 5.36 28.64 6.20
N GLY A 260 4.29 28.82 5.41
CA GLY A 260 3.12 29.62 5.79
C GLY A 260 2.23 29.00 6.88
N SER A 261 2.41 27.71 7.19
CA SER A 261 1.56 26.94 8.11
C SER A 261 2.18 26.75 9.49
N VAL A 262 3.47 27.02 9.67
CA VAL A 262 4.21 26.77 10.93
C VAL A 262 3.48 27.34 12.14
N GLU A 263 3.04 28.60 12.08
CA GLU A 263 2.34 29.26 13.19
C GLU A 263 0.93 28.70 13.44
N VAL A 264 0.28 28.16 12.40
CA VAL A 264 -1.03 27.52 12.53
C VAL A 264 -0.88 26.18 13.27
N TYR A 265 0.13 25.39 12.94
CA TYR A 265 0.44 24.14 13.63
C TYR A 265 0.88 24.37 15.09
N ARG A 266 1.71 25.37 15.36
CA ARG A 266 2.15 25.71 16.74
C ARG A 266 1.00 26.14 17.66
N LYS A 267 -0.04 26.75 17.11
CA LYS A 267 -1.25 27.16 17.84
C LYS A 267 -2.26 26.02 18.04
N ASN A 268 -2.18 24.97 17.22
CA ASN A 268 -3.03 23.80 17.37
C ASN A 268 -2.52 22.94 18.54
N ALA A 269 -3.30 22.83 19.61
CA ALA A 269 -2.88 22.15 20.84
C ALA A 269 -2.48 20.68 20.60
N VAL A 270 -3.24 19.96 19.76
CA VAL A 270 -3.03 18.53 19.50
C VAL A 270 -1.71 18.30 18.75
N TRP A 271 -1.48 19.06 17.68
CA TRP A 271 -0.23 18.96 16.91
C TRP A 271 0.98 19.46 17.69
N ARG A 272 0.83 20.54 18.46
CA ARG A 272 1.88 21.05 19.35
C ARG A 272 2.28 20.05 20.43
N GLU A 273 1.33 19.29 20.96
CA GLU A 273 1.61 18.27 22.00
C GLU A 273 2.22 17.00 21.42
N ALA A 274 1.94 16.68 20.15
CA ALA A 274 2.48 15.49 19.48
C ALA A 274 3.95 15.62 19.06
N PHE A 275 4.53 16.84 19.03
CA PHE A 275 5.87 17.08 18.50
C PHE A 275 6.71 18.02 19.37
N GLU A 276 8.00 17.70 19.55
CA GLU A 276 8.96 18.57 20.23
C GLU A 276 9.25 19.85 19.44
N THR A 277 9.45 19.71 18.13
CA THR A 277 9.80 20.80 17.22
C THR A 277 8.84 20.84 16.04
N ILE A 278 8.33 22.03 15.73
CA ILE A 278 7.58 22.30 14.51
C ILE A 278 8.36 23.34 13.70
N ALA A 279 8.79 22.98 12.50
CA ALA A 279 9.64 23.78 11.63
C ALA A 279 9.07 23.88 10.20
N ALA A 280 9.53 24.90 9.47
CA ALA A 280 9.25 25.00 8.04
C ALA A 280 10.01 23.89 7.30
N LEU A 281 9.40 23.36 6.24
CA LEU A 281 10.07 22.49 5.27
C LEU A 281 11.42 23.12 4.83
N PRO A 282 12.51 22.33 4.80
CA PRO A 282 13.84 22.81 4.41
C PRO A 282 13.95 23.14 2.92
#